data_AF-A0A101H2B6-F1
#
_entry.id   AF-A0A101H2B6-F1
#
_cell.length_a   1.000
_cell.length_b   1.000
_cell.length_c   1.000
_cell.angle_alpha   90.00
_cell.angle_beta   90.00
_cell.angle_gamma   90.00
#
_symmetry.space_group_name_H-M   'P 1'
#
loop_
_entity.id
_entity.type
_entity.pdbx_description
1 polymer ?
#
loop_
_entity_poly.entity_id
_entity_poly.type
_entity_poly.pdbx_seq_one_letter_code
_entity_poly.pdbx_strand_id
1 'polypeptide(L)' 'MNHSREIEVEGHIIDSGIMTRVFDRIMDMGGDFEIITFEVGKKKVDPSFAR' A
#
# COMPACT_ATOMS: atom_id res chain seq x y z
N MET A 1 17.84 1.46 17.14
CA MET A 1 17.66 2.21 15.87
C MET A 1 16.34 1.73 15.29
N ASN A 2 15.35 2.61 15.13
CA ASN A 2 14.16 2.25 14.35
C ASN A 2 14.53 2.37 12.88
N HIS A 3 14.32 1.28 12.13
CA HIS A 3 14.48 1.27 10.68
C HIS A 3 13.10 1.47 10.07
N SER A 4 12.94 2.53 9.27
CA SER A 4 11.76 2.76 8.44
C SER A 4 12.20 2.90 6.99
N ARG A 5 11.28 2.56 6.07
CA ARG A 5 11.45 2.72 4.63
C ARG A 5 10.10 3.04 4.04
N GLU A 6 10.06 4.05 3.19
CA GLU A 6 8.90 4.35 2.34
C GLU A 6 8.90 3.41 1.12
N ILE A 7 7.71 2.93 0.77
CA ILE A 7 7.48 2.07 -0.40
C ILE A 7 6.36 2.68 -1.23
N GLU A 8 6.41 2.50 -2.53
CA GLU A 8 5.37 2.99 -3.44
C GLU A 8 4.72 1.82 -4.16
N VAL A 9 3.39 1.88 -4.28
CA VAL A 9 2.58 0.87 -4.96
C VAL A 9 1.72 1.59 -5.99
N GLU A 10 1.71 1.10 -7.23
CA GLU A 10 0.89 1.63 -8.31
C GLU A 10 0.15 0.49 -9.03
N GLY A 11 -1.12 0.73 -9.40
CA GLY A 11 -1.92 -0.17 -10.22
C GLY A 11 -3.35 -0.32 -9.73
N HIS A 12 -3.97 -1.49 -9.94
CA HIS A 12 -5.31 -1.79 -9.44
C HIS A 12 -5.29 -2.15 -7.94
N ILE A 13 -4.91 -1.19 -7.11
CA ILE A 13 -4.63 -1.40 -5.68
C ILE A 13 -5.86 -1.93 -4.92
N ILE A 14 -7.04 -1.35 -5.18
CA ILE A 14 -8.29 -1.69 -4.50
C ILE A 14 -8.81 -3.05 -4.95
N ASP A 15 -8.88 -3.27 -6.26
CA ASP A 15 -9.47 -4.49 -6.84
C ASP A 15 -8.58 -5.73 -6.64
N SER A 16 -7.26 -5.55 -6.59
CA SER A 16 -6.31 -6.66 -6.45
C SER A 16 -6.19 -7.21 -5.03
N GLY A 17 -6.66 -6.46 -4.02
CA GLY A 17 -6.45 -6.80 -2.61
C GLY A 17 -4.97 -6.77 -2.18
N ILE A 18 -4.08 -6.13 -2.97
CA ILE A 18 -2.65 -6.10 -2.69
C ILE A 18 -2.33 -5.38 -1.38
N MET A 19 -3.07 -4.32 -1.03
CA MET A 19 -2.85 -3.56 0.21
C MET A 19 -3.03 -4.42 1.44
N THR A 20 -4.12 -5.20 1.50
CA THR A 20 -4.38 -6.10 2.61
C THR A 20 -3.24 -7.10 2.77
N ARG A 21 -2.76 -7.69 1.66
CA ARG A 21 -1.62 -8.62 1.70
C ARG A 21 -0.32 -7.98 2.17
N VAL A 22 -0.07 -6.73 1.77
CA VAL A 22 1.10 -5.97 2.22
C VAL A 22 1.02 -5.69 3.73
N PHE A 23 -0.14 -5.23 4.21
CA PHE A 23 -0.35 -4.95 5.63
C PHE A 23 -0.26 -6.21 6.49
N ASP A 24 -0.91 -7.29 6.08
CA ASP A 24 -0.83 -8.58 6.74
C ASP A 24 0.63 -9.03 6.85
N ARG A 25 1.40 -8.89 5.76
CA ARG A 25 2.81 -9.28 5.75
C ARG A 25 3.67 -8.43 6.70
N ILE A 26 3.41 -7.13 6.81
CA ILE A 26 4.13 -6.24 7.72
C ILE A 26 3.80 -6.61 9.18
N MET A 27 2.52 -6.80 9.48
CA MET A 27 2.05 -7.20 10.82
C MET A 27 2.56 -8.60 11.23
N ASP A 28 2.57 -9.57 10.30
CA ASP A 28 3.12 -10.92 10.50
C ASP A 28 4.61 -10.89 10.87
N MET A 29 5.34 -9.87 10.40
CA MET A 29 6.75 -9.65 10.72
C MET A 29 6.96 -8.80 11.98
N GLY A 30 5.87 -8.42 12.68
CA GLY A 30 5.91 -7.59 13.88
C GLY A 30 6.28 -6.12 13.62
N GLY A 31 6.11 -5.65 12.39
CA GLY A 31 6.33 -4.26 12.01
C GLY A 31 5.06 -3.42 12.05
N ASP A 32 5.24 -2.11 12.07
CA ASP A 32 4.17 -1.12 11.90
C ASP A 32 4.23 -0.50 10.50
N PHE A 33 3.11 0.08 10.06
CA PHE A 33 3.03 0.82 8.81
C PHE A 33 2.19 2.09 8.98
N GLU A 34 2.48 3.07 8.12
CA GLU A 34 1.72 4.30 7.99
C GLU A 34 1.46 4.53 6.50
N ILE A 35 0.23 4.88 6.14
CA ILE A 35 -0.11 5.29 4.78
C ILE A 35 0.07 6.80 4.71
N ILE A 36 1.05 7.27 3.94
CA ILE A 36 1.37 8.68 3.76
C ILE A 36 0.46 9.29 2.70
N THR A 37 0.26 8.58 1.59
CA THR A 37 -0.56 9.04 0.46
C THR A 37 -1.36 7.88 -0.11
N PHE A 38 -2.64 8.13 -0.44
CA PHE A 38 -3.46 7.21 -1.21
C PHE A 38 -4.26 7.97 -2.26
N GLU A 39 -3.91 7.77 -3.53
CA GLU A 39 -4.56 8.37 -4.69
C GLU A 39 -5.35 7.31 -5.45
N VAL A 40 -6.66 7.51 -5.53
CA VAL A 40 -7.57 6.59 -6.24
C VAL A 40 -7.70 7.02 -7.70
N GLY A 41 -7.53 6.07 -8.62
CA GLY A 41 -7.82 6.27 -10.04
C GLY A 41 -9.26 6.74 -10.25
N LYS A 42 -9.48 7.76 -11.08
CA LYS A 42 -10.81 8.37 -11.26
C LYS A 42 -11.79 7.47 -12.01
N LYS A 43 -11.28 6.58 -12.86
CA LYS A 43 -12.04 5.58 -13.61
C LYS A 43 -11.56 4.19 -13.24
N LYS A 44 -12.39 3.19 -13.54
CA LYS A 44 -12.13 1.77 -13.25
C LYS A 44 -10.80 1.23 -13.81
N VAL A 45 -10.34 1.81 -14.92
CA VAL A 45 -9.08 1.42 -15.60
C VAL A 45 -7.89 2.28 -15.18
N ASP A 46 -8.13 3.37 -14.46
CA ASP A 46 -7.07 4.27 -14.05
C ASP A 46 -6.33 3.63 -12.86
N PRO A 47 -4.98 3.61 -12.88
CA PRO A 47 -4.21 3.09 -11.77
C PRO A 47 -4.44 3.96 -10.53
N SER A 48 -4.42 3.32 -9.37
CA SER A 48 -4.31 3.97 -8.06
C SER A 48 -2.86 3.96 -7.63
N PHE A 49 -2.48 4.91 -6.78
CA PHE A 49 -1.14 5.05 -6.22
C PHE A 49 -1.22 5.11 -4.70
N ALA A 50 -0.30 4.45 -4.02
CA ALA A 50 -0.17 4.49 -2.57
C ALA A 50 1.29 4.58 -2.15
N ARG A 51 1.56 5.32 -1.07
CA ARG A 51 2.85 5.45 -0.43
C ARG A 51 2.70 5.38 1.09
#